data_AF-A0A1B3B6G0-F1
#
_entry.id   AF-A0A1B3B6G0-F1
#
_cell.length_a   1.000
_cell.length_b   1.000
_cell.length_c   1.000
_cell.angle_alpha   90.00
_cell.angle_beta   90.00
_cell.angle_gamma   90.00
#
_symmetry.space_group_name_H-M   'P 1'
#
loop_
_entity.id
_entity.type
_entity.pdbx_description
1 polymer ?
#
loop_
_entity_poly.entity_id
_entity_poly.type
_entity_poly.pdbx_seq_one_letter_code
_entity_poly.pdbx_strand_id
1 'polypeptide(L)'
;MSKEVMKQMTINFAKPMEACKQELNVPDAVMQDFFNFWKEGYQITNREAGCVILCLAKKLELLDQDMNLHHGKAMEFAMKHGADEAMAKQLLDIAHSCEKVITIVADDPCQTMLNLAMCFKAEIHKLDWAPTLDVAVGELLADT
;
A
#
# COMPACT_ATOMS: atom_id res chain seq x y z
N MET A 1 10.92 8.85 13.36
CA MET A 1 9.68 9.59 13.04
C MET A 1 9.05 9.04 11.77
N SER A 2 9.71 9.13 10.60
CA SER A 2 9.13 8.67 9.32
C SER A 2 8.78 7.17 9.27
N LYS A 3 9.61 6.29 9.83
CA LYS A 3 9.29 4.85 9.95
C LYS A 3 8.04 4.57 10.79
N GLU A 4 7.81 5.37 11.84
CA GLU A 4 6.59 5.24 12.67
C GLU A 4 5.36 5.74 11.91
N VAL A 5 5.48 6.84 11.17
CA VAL A 5 4.41 7.31 10.28
C VAL A 5 4.08 6.26 9.22
N MET A 6 5.08 5.68 8.56
CA MET A 6 4.88 4.60 7.58
C MET A 6 4.25 3.35 8.21
N LYS A 7 4.60 3.02 9.45
CA LYS A 7 3.94 1.96 10.22
C LYS A 7 2.45 2.29 10.42
N GLN A 8 2.13 3.48 10.93
CA GLN A 8 0.75 3.91 11.15
C GLN A 8 -0.06 3.92 9.85
N MET A 9 0.51 4.44 8.77
CA MET A 9 -0.13 4.40 7.45
C MET A 9 -0.36 2.97 6.96
N THR A 10 0.61 2.06 7.13
CA THR A 10 0.48 0.65 6.73
C THR A 10 -0.66 -0.05 7.47
N ILE A 11 -0.74 0.14 8.79
CA ILE A 11 -1.78 -0.47 9.62
C ILE A 11 -3.16 0.07 9.23
N ASN A 12 -3.28 1.39 9.11
CA ASN A 12 -4.55 2.00 8.73
C ASN A 12 -4.96 1.68 7.29
N PHE A 13 -3.99 1.48 6.38
CA PHE A 13 -4.24 1.05 5.01
C PHE A 13 -4.82 -0.38 4.94
N ALA A 14 -4.41 -1.25 5.87
CA ALA A 14 -4.85 -2.64 5.92
C ALA A 14 -6.10 -2.88 6.80
N LYS A 15 -6.67 -1.85 7.44
CA LYS A 15 -7.92 -1.99 8.21
C LYS A 15 -9.09 -2.66 7.46
N PRO A 16 -9.36 -2.34 6.17
CA PRO A 16 -10.43 -3.01 5.43
C PRO A 16 -10.01 -4.38 4.82
N MET A 17 -8.90 -4.98 5.26
CA MET A 17 -8.34 -6.20 4.67
C MET A 17 -9.29 -7.38 4.74
N GLU A 18 -9.94 -7.62 5.88
CA GLU A 18 -10.86 -8.76 6.00
C GLU A 18 -12.04 -8.64 5.03
N ALA A 19 -12.60 -7.43 4.86
CA ALA A 19 -13.65 -7.19 3.87
C ALA A 19 -13.16 -7.45 2.44
N CYS A 20 -11.95 -7.00 2.09
CA CYS A 20 -11.35 -7.29 0.79
C CYS A 20 -11.06 -8.78 0.60
N LYS A 21 -10.64 -9.48 1.65
CA LYS A 21 -10.34 -10.91 1.60
C LYS A 21 -11.58 -11.72 1.27
N GLN A 22 -12.69 -11.39 1.93
CA GLN A 22 -14.00 -12.01 1.72
C GLN A 22 -14.59 -11.68 0.35
N GLU A 23 -14.57 -10.41 -0.06
CA GLU A 23 -15.11 -9.95 -1.35
C GLU A 23 -14.39 -10.56 -2.55
N LEU A 24 -13.06 -10.71 -2.45
CA LEU A 24 -12.23 -11.25 -3.52
C LEU A 24 -12.06 -12.78 -3.43
N ASN A 25 -12.53 -13.41 -2.36
CA ASN A 25 -12.36 -14.84 -2.08
C ASN A 25 -10.90 -15.30 -2.26
N VAL A 26 -9.95 -14.52 -1.73
CA VAL A 26 -8.51 -14.80 -1.87
C VAL A 26 -8.03 -15.78 -0.79
N PRO A 27 -7.05 -16.64 -1.09
CA PRO A 27 -6.53 -17.59 -0.13
C PRO A 27 -5.70 -16.90 0.95
N ASP A 28 -5.64 -17.49 2.14
CA ASP A 28 -4.83 -16.97 3.26
C ASP A 28 -3.33 -16.86 2.94
N ALA A 29 -2.85 -17.58 1.92
CA ALA A 29 -1.48 -17.46 1.42
C ALA A 29 -1.12 -16.02 1.00
N VAL A 30 -2.10 -15.24 0.50
CA VAL A 30 -1.91 -13.83 0.14
C VAL A 30 -1.54 -12.99 1.37
N MET A 31 -1.99 -13.37 2.56
CA MET A 31 -1.66 -12.65 3.81
C MET A 31 -0.17 -12.69 4.11
N GLN A 32 0.55 -13.73 3.69
CA GLN A 32 2.00 -13.80 3.87
C GLN A 32 2.73 -12.71 3.08
N ASP A 33 2.20 -12.31 1.93
CA ASP A 33 2.75 -11.21 1.14
C ASP A 33 2.59 -9.87 1.85
N PHE A 34 1.45 -9.66 2.53
CA PHE A 34 1.23 -8.46 3.34
C PHE A 34 2.13 -8.43 4.58
N PHE A 35 2.33 -9.55 5.26
CA PHE A 35 3.23 -9.64 6.40
C PHE A 35 4.70 -9.43 6.03
N ASN A 36 5.11 -9.81 4.81
CA ASN A 36 6.46 -9.62 4.33
C ASN A 36 6.60 -8.38 3.45
N PHE A 37 5.56 -7.54 3.31
CA PHE A 37 5.55 -6.44 2.36
C PHE A 37 6.74 -5.51 2.55
N TRP A 38 7.06 -5.12 3.79
CA TRP A 38 8.20 -4.23 4.07
C TRP A 38 9.54 -4.93 4.28
N LYS A 39 9.59 -6.27 4.15
CA LYS A 39 10.85 -7.01 4.25
C LYS A 39 11.75 -6.63 3.08
N GLU A 40 12.95 -6.16 3.38
CA GLU A 40 13.94 -5.83 2.36
C GLU A 40 14.26 -7.06 1.50
N GLY A 41 14.35 -6.88 0.18
CA GLY A 41 14.58 -7.96 -0.78
C GLY A 41 13.40 -8.91 -1.03
N TYR A 42 12.32 -8.86 -0.24
CA TYR A 42 11.11 -9.64 -0.52
C TYR A 42 10.36 -9.08 -1.71
N GLN A 43 10.06 -9.92 -2.69
CA GLN A 43 9.32 -9.54 -3.89
C GLN A 43 7.99 -10.27 -3.91
N ILE A 44 6.90 -9.51 -4.04
CA ILE A 44 5.56 -10.07 -4.19
C ILE A 44 5.32 -10.26 -5.68
N THR A 45 5.12 -11.50 -6.10
CA THR A 45 4.79 -11.86 -7.48
C THR A 45 3.36 -12.38 -7.62
N ASN A 46 2.64 -12.57 -6.51
CA ASN A 46 1.27 -13.03 -6.55
C ASN A 46 0.33 -11.89 -6.99
N ARG A 47 -0.30 -12.05 -8.15
CA ARG A 47 -1.32 -11.15 -8.70
C ARG A 47 -2.45 -10.85 -7.70
N GLU A 48 -2.86 -11.82 -6.89
CA GLU A 48 -3.94 -11.67 -5.91
C GLU A 48 -3.61 -10.64 -4.84
N ALA A 49 -2.34 -10.51 -4.45
CA ALA A 49 -1.89 -9.45 -3.55
C ALA A 49 -2.14 -8.07 -4.16
N GLY A 50 -1.91 -7.92 -5.47
CA GLY A 50 -2.25 -6.71 -6.23
C GLY A 50 -3.75 -6.40 -6.22
N CYS A 51 -4.61 -7.42 -6.34
CA CYS A 51 -6.06 -7.24 -6.24
C CYS A 51 -6.49 -6.79 -4.85
N VAL A 52 -5.89 -7.34 -3.78
CA VAL A 52 -6.19 -6.93 -2.40
C VAL A 52 -5.73 -5.49 -2.17
N ILE A 53 -4.51 -5.10 -2.58
CA ILE A 53 -4.02 -3.71 -2.49
C ILE A 53 -4.99 -2.76 -3.20
N LEU A 54 -5.44 -3.14 -4.39
CA LEU A 54 -6.39 -2.34 -5.15
C LEU A 54 -7.73 -2.18 -4.42
N CYS A 55 -8.25 -3.27 -3.85
CA CYS A 55 -9.48 -3.24 -3.06
C CYS A 55 -9.35 -2.32 -1.83
N LEU A 56 -8.24 -2.42 -1.10
CA LEU A 56 -7.96 -1.55 0.05
C LEU A 56 -7.96 -0.08 -0.36
N ALA A 57 -7.23 0.26 -1.43
CA ALA A 57 -7.15 1.63 -1.94
C ALA A 57 -8.53 2.19 -2.34
N LYS A 58 -9.40 1.36 -2.95
CA LYS A 58 -10.79 1.74 -3.27
C LYS A 58 -11.62 1.99 -2.02
N LYS A 59 -11.56 1.10 -1.02
CA LYS A 59 -12.34 1.24 0.23
C LYS A 59 -11.91 2.44 1.06
N LEU A 60 -10.68 2.90 0.89
CA LEU A 60 -10.13 4.10 1.52
C LEU A 60 -10.30 5.36 0.66
N GLU A 61 -10.99 5.26 -0.49
CA GLU A 61 -11.20 6.36 -1.44
C GLU A 61 -9.89 7.00 -1.95
N LEU A 62 -8.81 6.24 -2.00
CA LEU A 62 -7.49 6.74 -2.41
C LEU A 62 -7.32 6.81 -3.92
N LEU A 63 -8.27 6.26 -4.69
CA LEU A 63 -8.24 6.25 -6.14
C LEU A 63 -9.34 7.14 -6.73
N ASP A 64 -9.04 7.76 -7.87
CA ASP A 64 -10.02 8.49 -8.67
C ASP A 64 -10.83 7.55 -9.59
N GLN A 65 -11.64 8.14 -10.47
CA GLN A 65 -12.48 7.39 -11.42
C GLN A 65 -11.67 6.65 -12.49
N ASP A 66 -10.46 7.13 -12.78
CA ASP A 66 -9.52 6.57 -13.76
C ASP A 66 -8.55 5.58 -13.10
N MET A 67 -8.76 5.25 -11.82
CA MET A 67 -7.97 4.32 -11.02
C MET A 67 -6.55 4.82 -10.70
N ASN A 68 -6.30 6.12 -10.84
CA ASN A 68 -5.07 6.77 -10.42
C ASN A 68 -5.18 7.25 -8.97
N LEU A 69 -4.05 7.62 -8.35
CA LEU A 69 -4.07 8.14 -6.99
C LEU A 69 -4.83 9.48 -6.89
N HIS A 70 -5.92 9.51 -6.11
CA HIS A 70 -6.67 10.73 -5.85
C HIS A 70 -5.86 11.64 -4.90
N HIS A 71 -5.18 12.65 -5.45
CA HIS A 71 -4.31 13.57 -4.70
C HIS A 71 -4.91 14.09 -3.38
N GLY A 72 -6.15 14.62 -3.40
CA GLY A 72 -6.77 15.19 -2.18
C GLY A 72 -6.94 14.15 -1.06
N LYS A 73 -7.60 13.03 -1.36
CA LYS A 73 -7.83 11.93 -0.42
C LYS A 73 -6.54 11.26 0.06
N ALA A 74 -5.57 11.09 -0.82
CA ALA A 74 -4.27 10.53 -0.46
C ALA A 74 -3.48 11.44 0.48
N MET A 75 -3.52 12.76 0.24
CA MET A 75 -2.92 13.76 1.12
C MET A 75 -3.58 13.75 2.50
N GLU A 76 -4.92 13.77 2.54
CA GLU A 76 -5.69 13.70 3.78
C GLU A 76 -5.40 12.43 4.56
N PHE A 77 -5.34 11.28 3.88
CA PHE A 77 -5.00 10.00 4.50
C PHE A 77 -3.60 10.03 5.12
N ALA A 78 -2.58 10.47 4.38
CA ALA A 78 -1.21 10.54 4.89
C ALA A 78 -1.12 11.46 6.12
N MET A 79 -1.72 12.65 6.05
CA MET A 79 -1.68 13.63 7.15
C MET A 79 -2.44 13.13 8.38
N LYS A 80 -3.61 12.52 8.20
CA LYS A 80 -4.40 11.92 9.29
C LYS A 80 -3.64 10.83 10.04
N HIS A 81 -2.68 10.19 9.38
CA HIS A 81 -1.89 9.09 9.93
C HIS A 81 -0.45 9.50 10.29
N GLY A 82 -0.22 10.81 10.50
CA GLY A 82 0.97 11.33 11.16
C GLY A 82 2.02 11.94 10.23
N ALA A 83 1.80 11.95 8.92
CA ALA A 83 2.65 12.71 8.01
C ALA A 83 2.41 14.22 8.21
N ASP A 84 3.48 15.01 8.20
CA ASP A 84 3.34 16.44 7.95
C ASP A 84 3.07 16.68 6.45
N GLU A 85 2.74 17.92 6.10
CA GLU A 85 2.43 18.29 4.71
C GLU A 85 3.58 17.96 3.75
N ALA A 86 4.83 18.14 4.18
CA ALA A 86 6.00 17.88 3.36
C ALA A 86 6.18 16.38 3.08
N MET A 87 6.07 15.55 4.10
CA MET A 87 6.14 14.09 3.98
C MET A 87 4.96 13.56 3.15
N ALA A 88 3.74 14.04 3.40
CA ALA A 88 2.56 13.64 2.64
C ALA A 88 2.74 13.96 1.14
N LYS A 89 3.19 15.17 0.81
CA LYS A 89 3.52 15.54 -0.57
C LYS A 89 4.58 14.63 -1.18
N GLN A 90 5.65 14.34 -0.44
CA GLN A 90 6.72 13.46 -0.92
C GLN A 90 6.22 12.03 -1.20
N LEU A 91 5.35 11.48 -0.36
CA LEU A 91 4.75 10.16 -0.59
C LEU A 91 3.88 10.15 -1.87
N LEU A 92 3.09 11.20 -2.09
CA LEU A 92 2.31 11.35 -3.31
C LEU A 92 3.21 11.48 -4.54
N ASP A 93 4.25 12.30 -4.48
CA ASP A 93 5.19 12.49 -5.58
C ASP A 93 5.91 11.19 -5.96
N ILE A 94 6.24 10.34 -4.98
CA ILE A 94 6.79 9.00 -5.19
C ILE A 94 5.77 8.12 -5.93
N ALA A 95 4.52 8.06 -5.47
CA ALA A 95 3.49 7.25 -6.10
C ALA A 95 3.26 7.66 -7.57
N HIS A 96 3.13 8.96 -7.84
CA HIS A 96 2.99 9.48 -9.20
C HIS A 96 4.23 9.26 -10.07
N SER A 97 5.42 9.29 -9.48
CA SER A 97 6.65 8.96 -10.21
C SER A 97 6.69 7.47 -10.57
N CYS A 98 6.20 6.61 -9.68
CA CYS A 98 6.08 5.18 -9.94
C CYS A 98 5.06 4.86 -11.05
N GLU A 99 3.89 5.50 -11.06
CA GLU A 99 2.89 5.33 -12.14
C GLU A 99 3.46 5.56 -13.54
N LYS A 100 4.46 6.44 -13.68
CA LYS A 100 5.09 6.76 -14.97
C LYS A 100 6.12 5.73 -15.45
N VAL A 101 6.65 4.90 -14.56
CA VAL A 101 7.77 3.99 -14.88
C VAL A 101 7.37 2.51 -14.83
N ILE A 102 6.27 2.18 -14.16
CA ILE A 102 5.78 0.81 -14.10
C ILE A 102 5.17 0.36 -15.43
N THR A 103 5.16 -0.94 -15.65
CA THR A 103 4.36 -1.54 -16.72
C THR A 103 2.89 -1.54 -16.31
N ILE A 104 2.07 -0.81 -17.08
CA ILE A 104 0.62 -0.84 -16.98
C ILE A 104 0.09 -2.00 -17.82
N VAL A 105 -0.69 -2.88 -17.20
CA VAL A 105 -1.32 -4.03 -17.85
C VAL A 105 -2.81 -3.72 -18.03
N ALA A 106 -3.21 -3.38 -19.25
CA ALA A 106 -4.53 -2.83 -19.56
C ALA A 106 -5.69 -3.70 -19.06
N ASP A 107 -5.61 -5.02 -19.27
CA ASP A 107 -6.65 -5.98 -18.86
C ASP A 107 -6.42 -6.55 -17.45
N ASP A 108 -5.41 -6.07 -16.73
CA ASP A 108 -5.06 -6.54 -15.39
C ASP A 108 -4.71 -5.40 -14.42
N PRO A 109 -5.73 -4.73 -13.86
CA PRO A 109 -5.52 -3.66 -12.88
C PRO A 109 -4.88 -4.17 -11.59
N CYS A 110 -5.01 -5.46 -11.26
CA CYS A 110 -4.34 -6.04 -10.11
C CYS A 110 -2.83 -6.11 -10.30
N GLN A 111 -2.37 -6.55 -11.48
CA GLN A 111 -0.95 -6.58 -11.80
C GLN A 111 -0.36 -5.17 -11.87
N THR A 112 -1.10 -4.22 -12.45
CA THR A 112 -0.69 -2.80 -12.47
C THR A 112 -0.51 -2.26 -11.05
N MET A 113 -1.48 -2.52 -10.15
CA MET A 113 -1.41 -2.09 -8.76
C MET A 113 -0.25 -2.76 -8.00
N LEU A 114 0.03 -4.04 -8.28
CA LEU A 114 1.17 -4.74 -7.70
C LEU A 114 2.50 -4.10 -8.14
N ASN A 115 2.64 -3.79 -9.43
CA ASN A 115 3.83 -3.11 -9.97
C ASN A 115 4.02 -1.73 -9.32
N LEU A 116 2.93 -0.97 -9.16
CA LEU A 116 2.93 0.32 -8.46
C LEU A 116 3.41 0.16 -7.01
N ALA A 117 2.84 -0.79 -6.27
CA ALA A 117 3.18 -1.04 -4.88
C ALA A 117 4.64 -1.47 -4.70
N MET A 118 5.18 -2.29 -5.61
CA MET A 118 6.59 -2.71 -5.58
C MET A 118 7.54 -1.55 -5.91
N CYS A 119 7.19 -0.69 -6.87
CA CYS A 119 7.95 0.54 -7.12
C CYS A 119 7.94 1.46 -5.89
N PHE A 120 6.76 1.72 -5.33
CA PHE A 120 6.61 2.56 -4.15
C PHE A 120 7.43 2.03 -2.98
N LYS A 121 7.31 0.72 -2.69
CA LYS A 121 8.13 0.03 -1.69
C LYS A 121 9.62 0.30 -1.88
N ALA A 122 10.12 0.17 -3.11
CA ALA A 122 11.54 0.37 -3.41
C ALA A 122 12.00 1.81 -3.07
N GLU A 123 11.21 2.83 -3.40
CA GLU A 123 11.52 4.22 -3.08
C GLU A 123 11.48 4.48 -1.56
N ILE A 124 10.50 3.92 -0.85
CA ILE A 124 10.43 4.01 0.62
C ILE A 124 11.65 3.37 1.29
N HIS A 125 12.16 2.25 0.76
CA HIS A 125 13.42 1.67 1.24
C HIS A 125 14.62 2.57 0.98
N LYS A 126 14.72 3.22 -0.19
CA LYS A 126 15.82 4.17 -0.49
C LYS A 126 15.86 5.35 0.48
N LEU A 127 14.71 5.74 1.01
CA LEU A 127 14.58 6.82 1.99
C LEU A 127 14.84 6.37 3.44
N ASP A 128 15.08 5.08 3.68
CA ASP A 128 15.10 4.46 5.01
C ASP A 128 13.79 4.72 5.79
N TRP A 129 12.65 4.64 5.11
CA TRP A 129 11.32 4.89 5.71
C TRP A 129 10.51 3.62 5.91
N ALA A 130 10.98 2.47 5.40
CA ALA A 130 10.29 1.20 5.58
C ALA A 130 10.17 0.82 7.08
N PRO A 131 8.97 0.48 7.57
CA PRO A 131 8.78 0.06 8.95
C PRO A 131 9.31 -1.35 9.19
N THR A 132 9.68 -1.66 10.44
CA THR A 132 10.08 -3.01 10.84
C THR A 132 8.84 -3.88 11.06
N LEU A 133 8.91 -5.14 10.62
CA LEU A 133 7.77 -6.08 10.57
C LEU A 133 7.15 -6.37 11.94
N ASP A 134 7.96 -6.39 13.00
CA ASP A 134 7.60 -6.90 14.32
C ASP A 134 6.41 -6.19 14.98
N VAL A 135 6.05 -4.99 14.51
CA VAL A 135 5.02 -4.17 15.16
C VAL A 135 3.77 -3.96 14.30
N ALA A 136 3.87 -4.04 12.96
CA ALA A 136 2.72 -3.83 12.08
C ALA A 136 1.80 -5.07 12.02
N VAL A 137 2.39 -6.27 12.06
CA VAL A 137 1.64 -7.53 11.97
C VAL A 137 0.85 -7.81 13.26
N GLY A 138 1.44 -7.54 14.42
CA GLY A 138 0.77 -7.75 15.71
C GLY A 138 -0.45 -6.86 15.91
N GLU A 139 -0.40 -5.61 15.45
CA GLU A 139 -1.54 -4.68 15.54
C GLU A 139 -2.64 -5.01 14.51
N LEU A 140 -2.26 -5.45 13.29
CA LEU A 140 -3.23 -5.88 12.27
C LEU A 140 -3.99 -7.16 12.66
N LEU A 141 -3.35 -8.06 13.38
CA LEU A 141 -3.96 -9.31 13.87
C LEU A 141 -4.77 -9.13 15.17
N ALA A 142 -4.55 -8.03 15.89
CA ALA A 142 -5.26 -7.73 17.14
C ALA A 142 -6.62 -7.03 16.92
N ASP A 143 -6.79 -6.38 15.76
CA ASP A 143 -8.01 -5.64 15.37
C ASP A 143 -9.01 -6.50 14.54
N THR A 144 -8.78 -7.82 14.42
CA THR A 144 -9.71 -8.80 13.82
C THR A 144 -10.47 -9.59 14.87
#